data_AF-A0A3M2H4P2-F1
#
_entry.id   AF-A0A3M2H4P2-F1
#
_cell.length_a   1.000
_cell.length_b   1.000
_cell.length_c   1.000
_cell.angle_alpha   90.00
_cell.angle_beta   90.00
_cell.angle_gamma   90.00
#
_symmetry.space_group_name_H-M   'P 1'
#
loop_
_entity.id
_entity.type
_entity.pdbx_description
1 polymer ?
#
loop_
_entity_poly.entity_id
_entity_poly.type
_entity_poly.pdbx_seq_one_letter_code
_entity_poly.pdbx_strand_id
1 'polypeptide(L)'
;IRGLDIYDPTTGEVRPSSVDDIACWFIDTNYNEESFFVRHAYFSGMDKPYEKLKRALKAEINAEAWASLYRTVSRPFPKPETGKIAVKVINHYGDEVLKVYEVK
;
A
#
# COMPACT_ATOMS: atom_id res chain seq x y z
N ILE A 1 -2.30 5.72 6.05
CA ILE A 1 -3.11 6.04 4.84
C ILE A 1 -4.51 6.45 5.27
N ARG A 2 -5.09 7.47 4.61
CA ARG A 2 -6.45 7.98 4.91
C ARG A 2 -7.44 7.81 3.75
N GLY A 3 -6.99 7.38 2.58
CA GLY A 3 -7.78 7.28 1.36
C GLY A 3 -6.89 7.49 0.13
N LEU A 4 -7.50 7.40 -1.04
CA LEU A 4 -6.90 7.72 -2.34
C LEU A 4 -7.90 8.61 -3.11
N ASP A 5 -7.42 9.59 -3.85
CA ASP A 5 -8.27 10.31 -4.78
C ASP A 5 -8.33 9.51 -6.10
N ILE A 6 -9.54 9.12 -6.52
CA ILE A 6 -9.75 8.32 -7.74
C ILE A 6 -10.35 9.22 -8.82
N TYR A 7 -9.75 9.20 -10.01
CA TYR A 7 -10.30 9.86 -11.19
C TYR A 7 -11.34 8.95 -11.86
N ASP A 8 -12.57 9.45 -12.00
CA ASP A 8 -13.64 8.77 -12.73
C ASP A 8 -13.65 9.25 -14.20
N PRO A 9 -13.22 8.43 -15.18
CA PRO A 9 -13.15 8.84 -16.57
C PRO A 9 -14.53 9.02 -17.23
N THR A 10 -15.61 8.51 -16.63
CA THR A 10 -16.97 8.65 -17.17
C THR A 10 -17.59 9.99 -16.81
N THR A 11 -17.22 10.55 -15.66
CA THR A 11 -17.71 11.86 -15.18
C THR A 11 -16.67 12.97 -15.31
N GLY A 12 -15.39 12.63 -15.45
CA GLY A 12 -14.28 13.58 -15.51
C GLY A 12 -13.92 14.17 -14.13
N GLU A 13 -14.47 13.62 -13.05
CA GLU A 13 -14.30 14.14 -11.69
C GLU A 13 -13.28 13.32 -10.89
N VAL A 14 -12.55 14.00 -10.00
CA VAL A 14 -11.74 13.34 -8.97
C VAL A 14 -12.60 13.20 -7.72
N ARG A 15 -12.82 11.96 -7.28
CA ARG A 15 -13.62 11.66 -6.09
C ARG A 15 -12.70 11.23 -4.94
N PRO A 16 -12.87 11.80 -3.73
CA PRO A 16 -12.19 11.30 -2.55
C PRO A 16 -12.75 9.91 -2.24
N SER A 17 -11.87 8.93 -2.15
CA SER A 17 -12.24 7.54 -1.90
C SER A 17 -11.81 7.09 -0.50
N SER A 18 -12.58 6.14 0.05
CA SER A 18 -12.35 5.60 1.39
C SER A 18 -11.13 4.66 1.39
N VAL A 19 -10.60 4.38 2.58
CA VAL A 19 -9.63 3.29 2.76
C VAL A 19 -10.17 1.93 2.29
N ASP A 20 -11.49 1.78 2.18
CA ASP A 20 -12.15 0.56 1.73
C ASP A 20 -11.91 0.26 0.24
N ASP A 21 -11.64 1.28 -0.57
CA ASP A 21 -11.37 1.13 -2.01
C ASP A 21 -9.89 0.81 -2.32
N ILE A 22 -9.04 0.88 -1.29
CA ILE A 22 -7.62 0.53 -1.40
C ILE A 22 -7.50 -0.97 -1.20
N ALA A 23 -6.97 -1.68 -2.19
CA ALA A 23 -6.70 -3.11 -2.10
C ALA A 23 -5.45 -3.38 -1.23
N CYS A 24 -4.38 -2.64 -1.51
CA CYS A 24 -3.15 -2.74 -0.75
C CYS A 24 -2.32 -1.47 -0.83
N TRP A 25 -1.40 -1.33 0.11
CA TRP A 25 -0.41 -0.27 0.10
C TRP A 25 0.93 -0.76 0.65
N PHE A 26 2.00 -0.20 0.12
CA PHE A 26 3.37 -0.60 0.38
C PHE A 26 4.21 0.60 0.80
N ILE A 27 5.24 0.34 1.60
CA ILE A 27 6.22 1.34 1.98
C ILE A 27 7.61 0.83 1.63
N ASP A 28 8.34 1.66 0.91
CA ASP A 28 9.79 1.64 0.90
C ASP A 28 10.28 2.59 2.00
N THR A 29 10.80 2.02 3.09
CA THR A 29 11.26 2.77 4.27
C THR A 29 12.68 3.34 4.13
N ASN A 30 13.36 3.14 3.00
CA ASN A 30 14.70 3.68 2.72
C ASN A 30 14.86 3.86 1.20
N TYR A 31 14.01 4.72 0.63
CA TYR A 31 13.87 4.84 -0.82
C TYR A 31 15.10 5.55 -1.39
N ASN A 32 15.71 4.94 -2.40
CA ASN A 32 16.96 5.41 -3.01
C ASN A 32 16.76 6.23 -4.30
N GLU A 33 15.51 6.57 -4.64
CA GLU A 33 15.12 7.32 -5.85
C GLU A 33 15.27 6.56 -7.18
N GLU A 34 15.88 5.38 -7.18
CA GLU A 34 16.09 4.59 -8.40
C GLU A 34 15.07 3.45 -8.52
N SER A 35 14.76 2.78 -7.42
CA SER A 35 13.94 1.57 -7.43
C SER A 35 13.09 1.48 -6.18
N PHE A 36 11.85 1.02 -6.36
CA PHE A 36 10.93 0.83 -5.24
C PHE A 36 11.07 -0.58 -4.67
N PHE A 37 11.52 -0.68 -3.42
CA PHE A 37 11.61 -1.96 -2.72
C PHE A 37 10.48 -2.06 -1.69
N VAL A 38 9.62 -3.07 -1.85
CA VAL A 38 8.57 -3.37 -0.88
C VAL A 38 9.22 -3.83 0.42
N ARG A 39 9.28 -2.94 1.42
CA ARG A 39 9.80 -3.26 2.76
C ARG A 39 8.66 -3.54 3.72
N HIS A 40 7.60 -2.74 3.67
CA HIS A 40 6.34 -3.02 4.35
C HIS A 40 5.20 -3.19 3.34
N ALA A 41 4.27 -4.08 3.68
CA ALA A 41 3.05 -4.33 2.92
C ALA A 41 1.85 -4.35 3.85
N TYR A 42 0.75 -3.80 3.38
CA TYR A 42 -0.51 -3.71 4.12
C TYR A 42 -1.69 -3.85 3.17
N PHE A 43 -2.80 -4.34 3.70
CA PHE A 43 -4.05 -4.54 2.98
C PHE A 43 -5.17 -3.75 3.65
N SER A 44 -6.10 -3.32 2.82
CA SER A 44 -7.36 -2.71 3.21
C SER A 44 -8.44 -3.26 2.27
N GLY A 45 -9.71 -3.17 2.66
CA GLY A 45 -10.80 -3.70 1.85
C GLY A 45 -11.32 -5.08 2.25
N MET A 46 -12.55 -5.33 1.79
CA MET A 46 -13.48 -6.35 2.32
C MET A 46 -13.38 -7.74 1.66
N ASP A 47 -12.56 -7.93 0.63
CA ASP A 47 -12.72 -9.09 -0.26
C ASP A 47 -11.50 -10.02 -0.32
N LYS A 48 -11.46 -10.95 0.64
CA LYS A 48 -10.53 -12.11 0.74
C LYS A 48 -9.18 -11.97 0.01
N PRO A 49 -8.35 -10.94 0.30
CA PRO A 49 -7.03 -10.77 -0.33
C PRO A 49 -6.09 -11.95 -0.07
N TYR A 50 -6.38 -12.76 0.96
CA TYR A 50 -5.62 -13.93 1.41
C TYR A 50 -5.42 -14.95 0.30
N GLU A 51 -6.50 -15.32 -0.40
CA GLU A 51 -6.48 -16.35 -1.44
C GLU A 51 -5.66 -15.90 -2.66
N LYS A 52 -5.87 -14.66 -3.12
CA LYS A 52 -5.15 -14.09 -4.26
C LYS A 52 -3.68 -13.89 -3.96
N LEU A 53 -3.33 -13.39 -2.77
CA LEU A 53 -1.95 -13.15 -2.39
C LEU A 53 -1.19 -14.44 -2.05
N LYS A 54 -1.82 -15.41 -1.36
CA LYS A 54 -1.25 -16.75 -1.15
C LYS A 54 -0.93 -17.42 -2.49
N ARG A 55 -1.81 -17.30 -3.48
CA ARG A 55 -1.56 -17.78 -4.85
C ARG A 55 -0.41 -17.04 -5.53
N ALA A 56 -0.34 -15.71 -5.39
CA ALA A 56 0.72 -14.89 -5.98
C ALA A 56 2.10 -15.17 -5.35
N LEU A 57 2.16 -15.29 -4.01
CA LEU A 57 3.40 -15.50 -3.26
C LEU A 57 3.82 -16.97 -3.17
N LYS A 58 2.97 -17.91 -3.58
CA LYS A 58 3.20 -19.37 -3.53
C LYS A 58 3.77 -19.85 -2.17
N ALA A 59 3.37 -19.22 -1.08
CA ALA A 59 3.91 -19.48 0.25
C ALA A 59 2.79 -19.76 1.26
N GLU A 60 3.07 -20.60 2.25
CA GLU A 60 2.20 -20.76 3.42
C GLU A 60 2.35 -19.53 4.32
N ILE A 61 1.39 -18.61 4.23
CA ILE A 61 1.37 -17.40 5.04
C ILE A 61 0.74 -17.73 6.40
N ASN A 62 1.50 -17.49 7.48
CA ASN A 62 1.02 -17.58 8.86
C ASN A 62 -0.18 -16.63 9.07
N ALA A 63 -1.29 -17.15 9.60
CA ALA A 63 -2.53 -16.40 9.81
C ALA A 63 -2.38 -15.20 10.76
N GLU A 64 -1.49 -15.28 11.74
CA GLU A 64 -1.18 -14.16 12.64
C GLU A 64 -0.38 -13.07 11.91
N ALA A 65 0.60 -13.49 11.09
CA ALA A 65 1.29 -12.58 10.19
C ALA A 65 0.30 -11.91 9.22
N TRP A 66 -0.74 -12.61 8.78
CA TRP A 66 -1.79 -12.06 7.91
C TRP A 66 -2.65 -11.00 8.59
N ALA A 67 -3.17 -11.28 9.79
CA ALA A 67 -3.98 -10.30 10.55
C ALA A 67 -3.19 -9.01 10.81
N SER A 68 -1.87 -9.13 10.97
CA SER A 68 -0.98 -7.99 11.18
C SER A 68 -0.76 -7.11 9.93
N LEU A 69 -1.24 -7.52 8.75
CA LEU A 69 -1.17 -6.75 7.50
C LEU A 69 -2.43 -5.90 7.23
N TYR A 70 -3.58 -6.17 7.89
CA TYR A 70 -4.79 -5.36 7.76
C TYR A 70 -4.71 -4.11 8.62
N ARG A 71 -3.98 -3.11 8.13
CA ARG A 71 -3.77 -1.85 8.85
C ARG A 71 -3.68 -0.70 7.89
N THR A 72 -4.28 0.41 8.28
CA THR A 72 -4.12 1.72 7.61
C THR A 72 -2.97 2.52 8.21
N VAL A 73 -2.38 2.03 9.30
CA VAL A 73 -1.24 2.64 10.01
C VAL A 73 -0.02 1.74 9.85
N SER A 74 1.12 2.34 9.49
CA SER A 74 2.37 1.62 9.36
C SER A 74 2.85 1.13 10.73
N ARG A 75 3.62 0.05 10.71
CA ARG A 75 4.47 -0.28 11.86
C ARG A 75 5.55 0.78 12.00
N PRO A 76 6.10 0.99 13.21
CA PRO A 76 7.31 1.77 13.37
C PRO A 76 8.45 1.20 12.52
N PHE A 77 9.29 2.07 11.96
CA PHE A 77 10.51 1.72 11.25
C PHE A 77 11.59 2.74 11.57
N PRO A 78 12.89 2.37 11.50
CA PRO A 78 13.98 3.31 11.70
C PRO A 78 13.95 4.43 10.66
N LYS A 79 14.50 5.60 11.00
CA LYS A 79 14.63 6.71 10.06
C LYS A 79 15.43 6.26 8.83
N PRO A 80 14.99 6.56 7.59
CA PRO A 80 15.73 6.23 6.38
C PRO A 80 17.11 6.89 6.37
N GLU A 81 18.13 6.15 5.97
CA GLU A 81 19.48 6.68 5.72
C GLU A 81 19.48 7.63 4.51
N THR A 82 18.64 7.34 3.52
CA THR A 82 18.45 8.21 2.34
C THR A 82 17.66 9.48 2.65
N GLY A 83 17.08 9.59 3.86
CA GLY A 83 16.17 10.68 4.23
C GLY A 83 14.83 10.62 3.50
N LYS A 84 14.53 9.58 2.73
CA LYS A 84 13.31 9.46 1.92
C LYS A 84 12.60 8.14 2.17
N ILE A 85 11.27 8.21 2.17
CA ILE A 85 10.40 7.04 2.07
C ILE A 85 9.52 7.16 0.83
N ALA A 86 9.11 6.04 0.26
CA ALA A 86 8.12 6.01 -0.80
C ALA A 86 6.93 5.18 -0.38
N VAL A 87 5.72 5.68 -0.63
CA VAL A 87 4.46 5.01 -0.32
C VAL A 87 3.74 4.75 -1.63
N LYS A 88 3.48 3.47 -1.89
CA LYS A 88 2.74 3.01 -3.07
C LYS A 88 1.37 2.53 -2.64
N VAL A 89 0.31 2.94 -3.31
CA VAL A 89 -1.08 2.57 -3.02
C VAL A 89 -1.71 2.01 -4.28
N ILE A 90 -2.42 0.89 -4.16
CA ILE A 90 -3.10 0.23 -5.28
C ILE A 90 -4.58 0.06 -4.90
N ASN A 91 -5.49 0.53 -5.75
CA ASN A 91 -6.93 0.36 -5.56
C ASN A 91 -7.42 -0.99 -6.13
N HIS A 92 -8.70 -1.34 -5.92
CA HIS A 92 -9.26 -2.60 -6.45
C HIS A 92 -9.36 -2.66 -7.98
N TYR A 93 -9.28 -1.52 -8.65
CA TYR A 93 -9.29 -1.41 -10.11
C TYR A 93 -7.91 -1.65 -10.74
N GLY A 94 -6.86 -1.71 -9.91
CA GLY A 94 -5.48 -1.89 -10.34
C GLY A 94 -4.73 -0.59 -10.61
N ASP A 95 -5.33 0.58 -10.34
CA ASP A 95 -4.63 1.85 -10.44
C ASP A 95 -3.59 1.96 -9.32
N GLU A 96 -2.39 2.40 -9.69
CA GLU A 96 -1.27 2.59 -8.78
C GLU A 96 -0.94 4.08 -8.62
N VAL A 97 -0.75 4.51 -7.39
CA VAL A 97 -0.16 5.82 -7.06
C VAL A 97 1.06 5.63 -6.20
N LEU A 98 2.17 6.27 -6.59
CA LEU A 98 3.39 6.36 -5.79
C LEU A 98 3.59 7.79 -5.30
N LYS A 99 3.87 7.95 -4.01
CA LYS A 99 4.24 9.23 -3.42
C LYS A 99 5.49 9.11 -2.56
N VAL A 100 6.45 9.99 -2.81
CA VAL A 100 7.70 10.08 -2.06
C VAL A 100 7.58 11.17 -0.99
N TYR A 101 8.12 10.89 0.19
CA TYR A 101 8.16 11.80 1.32
C TYR A 101 9.59 11.93 1.85
N GLU A 102 10.00 13.16 2.15
CA GLU A 102 11.26 13.44 2.85
C GLU A 102 11.03 13.40 4.36
N VAL A 103 11.91 12.70 5.07
CA VAL A 103 11.84 12.49 6.52
C VAL A 103 12.97 13.30 7.16
N LYS A 104 12.61 14.45 7.74
CA LYS A 104 13.56 15.36 8.40
C LYS A 104 14.11 14.83 9.71
#